data_AF-A0A841SZE1-F1
#
_entry.id   AF-A0A841SZE1-F1
#
_cell.length_a   1.000
_cell.length_b   1.000
_cell.length_c   1.000
_cell.angle_alpha   90.00
_cell.angle_beta   90.00
_cell.angle_gamma   90.00
#
_symmetry.space_group_name_H-M   'P 1'
#
loop_
_entity.id
_entity.type
_entity.pdbx_description
1 polymer ?
#
loop_
_entity_poly.entity_id
_entity_poly.type
_entity_poly.pdbx_seq_one_letter_code
_entity_poly.pdbx_strand_id
1 'polypeptide(L)'
;MSTTLLFPILALVAFALLLLSLQFGLSRSVLRRESERNKEALTRLSSLILSTEFKEADSGFVQGRTKEALSDLERAVLSAREKSEALQRKLDGSRVRFLSFVTPYYQAKKLQYEGNEIAGQLDRFKRQMLVMEKASDEARRLLDQAKKDSEAVAKAVEEIAKRTSYPLDDFRKGLQRIDSSIRKASEAGAFDSVRAKEQVQETQTLIADMQVRTTDFRKNVELLDDMKHRIDREAALLKARIEKDLSLSENRGLLANLKQVELMIADLEEMMSRGETVNLRAAAVDIDRLLKDTTYIIEGVRY
;
A
#
# COMPACT_ATOMS: atom_id res chain seq x y z
N MET A 1 61.11 58.89 12.68
CA MET A 1 60.06 57.90 12.32
C MET A 1 58.72 58.57 12.51
N SER A 2 58.00 58.74 11.42
CA SER A 2 56.81 59.56 11.31
C SER A 2 55.64 58.98 12.09
N THR A 3 55.07 59.77 12.99
CA THR A 3 53.83 59.48 13.75
C THR A 3 52.67 59.07 12.84
N THR A 4 52.72 59.44 11.55
CA THR A 4 51.73 59.05 10.52
C THR A 4 51.70 57.56 10.21
N LEU A 5 52.77 56.78 10.45
CA LEU A 5 52.77 55.32 10.30
C LEU A 5 52.26 54.59 11.55
N LEU A 6 52.22 55.25 12.70
CA LEU A 6 51.82 54.65 13.98
C LEU A 6 50.29 54.52 14.10
N PHE A 7 49.56 55.53 13.62
CA PHE A 7 48.09 55.52 13.57
C PHE A 7 47.47 54.39 12.72
N PRO A 8 47.91 54.10 11.48
CA PRO A 8 47.36 53.00 10.69
C PRO A 8 47.65 51.63 11.32
N ILE A 9 48.81 51.46 11.96
CA ILE A 9 49.13 50.22 12.70
C ILE A 9 48.20 50.06 13.91
N LEU A 10 48.01 51.12 14.70
CA LEU A 10 47.07 51.12 15.83
C LEU A 10 45.62 50.86 15.39
N ALA A 11 45.19 51.46 14.29
CA ALA A 11 43.86 51.23 13.72
C ALA A 11 43.68 49.76 13.26
N LEU A 12 44.70 49.17 12.65
CA LEU A 12 44.68 47.77 12.20
C LEU A 12 44.64 46.79 13.38
N VAL A 13 45.38 47.07 14.45
CA VAL A 13 45.33 46.30 15.71
C VAL A 13 43.96 46.44 16.38
N ALA A 14 43.42 47.65 16.47
CA ALA A 14 42.08 47.89 17.03
C ALA A 14 41.00 47.16 16.22
N PHE A 15 41.09 47.19 14.89
CA PHE A 15 40.18 46.47 13.99
C PHE A 15 40.28 44.94 14.17
N ALA A 16 41.50 44.40 14.27
CA ALA A 16 41.71 42.97 14.53
C ALA A 16 41.16 42.52 15.90
N LEU A 17 41.33 43.35 16.94
CA LEU A 17 40.75 43.09 18.26
C LEU A 17 39.22 43.16 18.25
N LEU A 18 38.64 44.08 17.48
CA LEU A 18 37.20 44.20 17.33
C LEU A 18 36.62 42.95 16.66
N LEU A 19 37.25 42.48 15.57
CA LEU A 19 36.91 41.21 14.90
C LEU A 19 37.02 40.01 15.84
N LEU A 20 38.08 39.91 16.64
CA LEU A 20 38.25 38.87 17.65
C LEU A 20 37.13 38.90 18.69
N SER A 21 36.74 40.08 19.17
CA SER A 21 35.67 40.20 20.17
C SER A 21 34.31 39.79 19.60
N LEU A 22 34.00 40.18 18.36
CA LEU A 22 32.80 39.76 17.63
C LEU A 22 32.76 38.24 17.45
N GLN A 23 33.86 37.66 16.97
CA GLN A 23 33.96 36.22 16.75
C GLN A 23 33.87 35.41 18.05
N PHE A 24 34.48 35.92 19.12
CA PHE A 24 34.39 35.34 20.46
C PHE A 24 32.94 35.35 20.96
N GLY A 25 32.24 36.48 20.82
CA GLY A 25 30.83 36.62 21.19
C GLY A 25 29.93 35.67 20.41
N LEU A 26 30.11 35.60 19.08
CA LEU A 26 29.37 34.69 18.20
C LEU A 26 29.60 33.23 18.56
N SER A 27 30.86 32.81 18.72
CA SER A 27 31.21 31.42 19.03
C SER A 27 30.64 31.00 20.40
N ARG A 28 30.75 31.88 21.41
CA ARG A 28 30.19 31.63 22.74
C ARG A 28 28.67 31.56 22.72
N SER A 29 28.02 32.43 21.95
CA SER A 29 26.56 32.42 21.78
C SER A 29 26.08 31.14 21.12
N VAL A 30 26.75 30.70 20.04
CA VAL A 30 26.42 29.44 19.34
C VAL A 30 26.60 28.24 20.28
N LEU A 31 27.74 28.12 20.96
CA LEU A 31 27.99 27.00 21.88
C LEU A 31 26.96 26.94 23.01
N ARG A 32 26.58 28.09 23.58
CA ARG A 32 25.56 28.15 24.62
C ARG A 32 24.19 27.71 24.11
N ARG A 33 23.77 28.24 22.96
CA ARG A 33 22.50 27.87 22.31
C ARG A 33 22.45 26.38 21.98
N GLU A 34 23.52 25.83 21.41
CA GLU A 34 23.57 24.40 21.08
C GLU A 34 23.65 23.52 22.34
N SER A 35 24.30 23.96 23.43
CA SER A 35 24.26 23.27 24.73
C SER A 35 22.85 23.22 25.31
N GLU A 36 22.13 24.34 25.33
CA GLU A 36 20.74 24.39 25.80
C GLU A 36 19.83 23.50 24.93
N ARG A 37 19.96 23.60 23.60
CA ARG A 37 19.19 22.79 22.64
C ARG A 37 19.48 21.29 22.74
N ASN A 38 20.74 20.91 22.96
CA ASN A 38 21.12 19.51 23.11
C ASN A 38 20.66 18.93 24.45
N LYS A 39 20.64 19.73 25.54
CA LYS A 39 19.99 19.32 26.80
C LYS A 39 18.49 19.04 26.61
N GLU A 40 17.79 19.90 25.87
CA GLU A 40 16.38 19.64 25.54
C GLU A 40 16.22 18.36 24.69
N ALA A 41 17.11 18.12 23.72
CA ALA A 41 17.12 16.90 22.93
C ALA A 41 17.33 15.65 23.80
N LEU A 42 18.27 15.69 24.75
CA LEU A 42 18.50 14.61 25.73
C LEU A 42 17.27 14.31 26.56
N THR A 43 16.60 15.33 27.09
CA THR A 43 15.37 15.16 27.87
C THR A 43 14.29 14.51 27.02
N ARG A 44 14.14 14.94 25.76
CA ARG A 44 13.15 14.37 24.83
C ARG A 44 13.46 12.93 24.45
N LEU A 45 14.71 12.60 24.15
CA LEU A 45 15.14 11.22 23.88
C LEU A 45 14.89 10.33 25.11
N SER A 46 15.18 10.83 26.31
CA SER A 46 14.91 10.11 27.56
C SER A 46 13.41 9.90 27.78
N SER A 47 12.57 10.90 27.49
CA SER A 47 11.11 10.73 27.57
C SER A 47 10.56 9.71 26.56
N LEU A 48 11.18 9.60 25.37
CA LEU A 48 10.79 8.59 24.39
C LEU A 48 11.10 7.18 24.88
N ILE A 49 12.25 6.97 25.54
CA ILE A 49 12.61 5.66 26.12
C ILE A 49 11.62 5.25 27.23
N LEU A 50 11.11 6.21 27.99
CA LEU A 50 10.15 5.98 29.07
C LEU A 50 8.68 5.89 28.61
N SER A 51 8.46 5.92 27.30
CA SER A 51 7.13 5.86 26.69
C SER A 51 6.40 4.56 27.02
N THR A 52 5.08 4.61 26.93
CA THR A 52 4.19 3.47 27.19
C THR A 52 4.42 2.34 26.22
N GLU A 53 4.73 2.64 24.96
CA GLU A 53 4.83 1.65 23.89
C GLU A 53 6.07 0.75 24.08
N PHE A 54 7.19 1.30 24.52
CA PHE A 54 8.36 0.47 24.87
C PHE A 54 8.10 -0.38 26.11
N LYS A 55 7.41 0.16 27.12
CA LYS A 55 7.01 -0.64 28.29
C LYS A 55 6.08 -1.79 27.93
N GLU A 56 5.14 -1.56 27.02
CA GLU A 56 4.23 -2.60 26.52
C GLU A 56 4.96 -3.68 25.70
N ALA A 57 5.99 -3.29 24.94
CA ALA A 57 6.87 -4.23 24.23
C ALA A 57 7.71 -5.09 25.20
N ASP A 58 8.24 -4.48 26.26
CA ASP A 58 9.05 -5.17 27.29
C ASP A 58 8.22 -6.12 28.14
N SER A 59 7.00 -5.73 28.49
CA SER A 59 6.06 -6.54 29.27
C SER A 59 5.38 -7.64 28.46
N GLY A 60 5.62 -7.70 27.14
CA GLY A 60 5.12 -8.76 26.26
C GLY A 60 3.66 -8.62 25.85
N PHE A 61 3.03 -7.47 26.13
CA PHE A 61 1.70 -7.13 25.60
C PHE A 61 1.74 -6.97 24.07
N VAL A 62 2.86 -6.47 23.53
CA VAL A 62 3.10 -6.39 22.10
C VAL A 62 4.01 -7.54 21.64
N GLN A 63 3.67 -8.15 20.50
CA GLN A 63 4.35 -9.32 19.95
C GLN A 63 4.63 -9.17 18.46
N GLY A 64 5.40 -10.10 17.90
CA GLY A 64 5.66 -10.21 16.47
C GLY A 64 6.33 -8.97 15.87
N ARG A 65 5.81 -8.49 14.73
CA ARG A 65 6.42 -7.41 13.95
C ARG A 65 6.37 -6.07 14.67
N THR A 66 5.27 -5.74 15.37
CA THR A 66 5.23 -4.51 16.18
C THR A 66 6.33 -4.53 17.25
N LYS A 67 6.57 -5.67 17.90
CA LYS A 67 7.64 -5.79 18.91
C LYS A 67 9.02 -5.59 18.29
N GLU A 68 9.30 -6.25 17.17
CA GLU A 68 10.57 -6.10 16.45
C GLU A 68 10.82 -4.64 16.05
N ALA A 69 9.81 -3.96 15.50
CA ALA A 69 9.90 -2.56 15.11
C ALA A 69 10.14 -1.63 16.32
N LEU A 70 9.47 -1.88 17.45
CA LEU A 70 9.68 -1.12 18.69
C LEU A 70 11.07 -1.36 19.28
N SER A 71 11.56 -2.60 19.30
CA SER A 71 12.91 -2.92 19.79
C SER A 71 14.01 -2.29 18.92
N ASP A 72 13.86 -2.28 17.60
CA ASP A 72 14.82 -1.62 16.71
C ASP A 72 14.81 -0.09 16.88
N LEU A 73 13.62 0.49 17.09
CA LEU A 73 13.47 1.90 17.38
C LEU A 73 14.08 2.27 18.73
N GLU A 74 13.88 1.45 19.76
CA GLU A 74 14.47 1.65 21.09
C GLU A 74 16.00 1.68 21.02
N ARG A 75 16.61 0.70 20.33
CA ARG A 75 18.06 0.67 20.10
C ARG A 75 18.57 1.91 19.39
N ALA A 76 17.83 2.39 18.38
CA ALA A 76 18.18 3.61 17.66
C ALA A 76 18.08 4.86 18.55
N VAL A 77 17.05 4.95 19.39
CA VAL A 77 16.86 6.06 20.35
C VAL A 77 17.96 6.03 21.41
N LEU A 78 18.34 4.86 21.93
CA LEU A 78 19.45 4.70 22.88
C LEU A 78 20.78 5.13 22.27
N SER A 79 21.08 4.71 21.04
CA SER A 79 22.29 5.15 20.33
C SER A 79 22.32 6.66 20.10
N ALA A 80 21.19 7.28 19.74
CA ALA A 80 21.10 8.72 19.59
C ALA A 80 21.26 9.46 20.93
N ARG A 81 20.75 8.89 22.02
CA ARG A 81 20.95 9.43 23.38
C ARG A 81 22.42 9.41 23.75
N GLU A 82 23.14 8.30 23.54
CA GLU A 82 24.58 8.23 23.82
C GLU A 82 25.38 9.26 23.02
N LYS A 83 25.06 9.44 21.73
CA LYS A 83 25.65 10.48 20.89
C LYS A 83 25.36 11.88 21.42
N SER A 84 24.14 12.12 21.89
CA SER A 84 23.72 13.39 22.47
C SER A 84 24.40 13.67 23.81
N GLU A 85 24.63 12.65 24.64
CA GLU A 85 25.40 12.77 25.89
C GLU A 85 26.87 13.08 25.59
N ALA A 86 27.46 12.41 24.60
CA ALA A 86 28.82 12.69 24.15
C ALA A 86 28.94 14.12 23.60
N LEU A 87 27.97 14.57 22.80
CA LEU A 87 27.90 15.95 22.31
C LEU A 87 27.75 16.95 23.46
N GLN A 88 26.95 16.64 24.47
CA GLN A 88 26.79 17.49 25.65
C GLN A 88 28.11 17.66 26.40
N ARG A 89 28.85 16.58 26.62
CA ARG A 89 30.18 16.63 27.23
C ARG A 89 31.17 17.46 26.40
N LYS A 90 31.13 17.35 25.07
CA LYS A 90 31.94 18.20 24.16
C LYS A 90 31.55 19.68 24.29
N LEU A 91 30.25 19.99 24.33
CA LEU A 91 29.73 21.36 24.44
C LEU A 91 30.09 21.98 25.80
N ASP A 92 29.95 21.24 26.89
CA ASP A 92 30.28 21.70 28.25
C ASP A 92 31.80 21.85 28.45
N GLY A 93 32.60 20.99 27.80
CA GLY A 93 34.07 21.06 27.79
C GLY A 93 34.65 22.11 26.84
N SER A 94 33.86 22.65 25.90
CA SER A 94 34.32 23.60 24.89
C SER A 94 34.46 25.01 25.48
N ARG A 95 35.70 25.41 25.80
CA ARG A 95 36.02 26.78 26.20
C ARG A 95 36.51 27.58 25.00
N VAL A 96 35.86 28.71 24.70
CA VAL A 96 36.31 29.66 23.67
C VAL A 96 37.58 30.36 24.21
N ARG A 97 38.73 30.22 23.53
CA ARG A 97 39.95 30.98 23.85
C ARG A 97 39.92 32.31 23.10
N PHE A 98 40.11 33.42 23.80
CA PHE A 98 40.03 34.79 23.25
C PHE A 98 41.06 35.08 22.15
N LEU A 99 42.23 34.42 22.18
CA LEU A 99 43.36 34.69 21.29
C LEU A 99 43.48 33.76 20.06
N SER A 100 42.50 32.89 19.78
CA SER A 100 42.55 32.02 18.59
C SER A 100 41.52 32.45 17.54
N PHE A 101 42.00 32.80 16.35
CA PHE A 101 41.26 33.55 15.33
C PHE A 101 40.33 32.72 14.42
N VAL A 102 40.40 31.38 14.41
CA VAL A 102 39.63 30.56 13.43
C VAL A 102 39.07 29.30 14.06
N THR A 103 39.88 28.60 14.84
CA THR A 103 39.57 27.31 15.45
C THR A 103 38.26 27.26 16.27
N PRO A 104 37.91 28.28 17.09
CA PRO A 104 36.72 28.21 17.94
C PRO A 104 35.40 28.24 17.17
N TYR A 105 35.34 29.04 16.09
CA TYR A 105 34.13 29.16 15.29
C TYR A 105 33.85 27.89 14.49
N TYR A 106 34.87 27.32 13.85
CA TYR A 106 34.75 26.05 13.12
C TYR A 106 34.37 24.89 14.06
N GLN A 107 34.95 24.83 15.25
CA GLN A 107 34.56 23.85 16.26
C GLN A 107 33.11 24.02 16.71
N ALA A 108 32.68 25.27 16.99
CA ALA A 108 31.28 25.55 17.32
C ALA A 108 30.32 25.16 16.19
N LYS A 109 30.70 25.41 14.94
CA LYS A 109 29.91 25.00 13.76
C LYS A 109 29.85 23.49 13.57
N LYS A 110 30.94 22.77 13.83
CA LYS A 110 30.95 21.30 13.81
C LYS A 110 30.01 20.72 14.86
N LEU A 111 30.06 21.23 16.10
CA LEU A 111 29.17 20.79 17.18
C LEU A 111 27.70 21.15 16.88
N GLN A 112 27.44 22.30 16.26
CA GLN A 112 26.12 22.65 15.76
C GLN A 112 25.61 21.67 14.70
N TYR A 113 26.48 21.22 13.79
CA TYR A 113 26.10 20.22 12.78
C TYR A 113 25.76 18.86 13.42
N GLU A 114 26.58 18.39 14.36
CA GLU A 114 26.28 17.19 15.15
C GLU A 114 24.93 17.32 15.90
N GLY A 115 24.66 18.49 16.49
CA GLY A 115 23.38 18.78 17.16
C GLY A 115 22.17 18.78 16.21
N ASN A 116 22.33 19.30 15.00
CA ASN A 116 21.30 19.27 13.96
C ASN A 116 20.99 17.85 13.49
N GLU A 117 22.02 16.99 13.37
CA GLU A 117 21.83 15.58 13.02
C GLU A 117 20.97 14.85 14.06
N ILE A 118 21.29 15.05 15.34
CA ILE A 118 20.53 14.45 16.47
C ILE A 118 19.11 14.99 16.50
N ALA A 119 18.90 16.29 16.29
CA ALA A 119 17.56 16.87 16.20
C ALA A 119 16.74 16.24 15.05
N GLY A 120 17.36 16.06 13.87
CA GLY A 120 16.73 15.41 12.74
C GLY A 120 16.44 13.92 12.93
N GLN A 121 17.22 13.23 13.79
CA GLN A 121 16.93 11.86 14.22
C GLN A 121 15.76 11.82 15.21
N LEU A 122 15.75 12.72 16.21
CA LEU A 122 14.66 12.84 17.18
C LEU A 122 13.30 13.05 16.51
N ASP A 123 13.22 13.93 15.51
CA ASP A 123 11.98 14.16 14.76
C ASP A 123 11.55 12.95 13.91
N ARG A 124 12.50 12.11 13.48
CA ARG A 124 12.20 10.83 12.81
C ARG A 124 11.65 9.81 13.81
N PHE A 125 12.28 9.67 14.98
CA PHE A 125 11.82 8.74 16.01
C PHE A 125 10.43 9.10 16.53
N LYS A 126 10.14 10.39 16.75
CA LYS A 126 8.79 10.85 17.12
C LYS A 126 7.73 10.46 16.10
N ARG A 127 8.05 10.60 14.81
CA ARG A 127 7.13 10.19 13.74
C ARG A 127 6.93 8.68 13.72
N GLN A 128 8.00 7.91 13.87
CA GLN A 128 7.92 6.44 13.92
C GLN A 128 7.10 5.96 15.11
N MET A 129 7.33 6.52 16.31
CA MET A 129 6.51 6.24 17.50
C MET A 129 5.03 6.53 17.27
N LEU A 130 4.72 7.70 16.72
CA LEU A 130 3.34 8.09 16.44
C LEU A 130 2.67 7.21 15.37
N VAL A 131 3.44 6.67 14.42
CA VAL A 131 2.94 5.67 13.46
C VAL A 131 2.64 4.35 14.15
N MET A 132 3.50 3.89 15.08
CA MET A 132 3.26 2.66 15.84
C MET A 132 2.05 2.77 16.77
N GLU A 133 1.91 3.90 17.47
CA GLU A 133 0.77 4.21 18.34
C GLU A 133 -0.55 4.17 17.54
N LYS A 134 -0.56 4.79 16.35
CA LYS A 134 -1.76 4.84 15.49
C LYS A 134 -2.04 3.54 14.74
N ALA A 135 -1.08 2.63 14.65
CA ALA A 135 -1.23 1.41 13.85
C ALA A 135 -2.41 0.55 14.33
N SER A 136 -2.68 0.50 15.64
CA SER A 136 -3.78 -0.28 16.20
C SER A 136 -5.16 0.28 15.81
N ASP A 137 -5.35 1.59 15.98
CA ASP A 137 -6.60 2.26 15.61
C ASP A 137 -6.85 2.23 14.10
N GLU A 138 -5.79 2.41 13.32
CA GLU A 138 -5.87 2.33 11.86
C GLU A 138 -6.19 0.91 11.40
N ALA A 139 -5.55 -0.12 11.96
CA ALA A 139 -5.86 -1.51 11.67
C ALA A 139 -7.33 -1.85 12.00
N ARG A 140 -7.85 -1.39 13.15
CA ARG A 140 -9.26 -1.59 13.54
C ARG A 140 -10.22 -0.95 12.54
N ARG A 141 -9.99 0.33 12.19
CA ARG A 141 -10.83 1.04 11.22
C ARG A 141 -10.82 0.36 9.85
N LEU A 142 -9.63 -0.02 9.36
CA LEU A 142 -9.50 -0.70 8.08
C LEU A 142 -10.15 -2.09 8.12
N LEU A 143 -10.06 -2.82 9.25
CA LEU A 143 -10.67 -4.14 9.43
C LEU A 143 -12.19 -4.05 9.41
N ASP A 144 -12.77 -3.06 10.09
CA ASP A 144 -14.21 -2.82 10.07
C ASP A 144 -14.71 -2.46 8.67
N GLN A 145 -13.92 -1.67 7.93
CA GLN A 145 -14.22 -1.39 6.53
C GLN A 145 -14.15 -2.66 5.68
N ALA A 146 -13.11 -3.48 5.83
CA ALA A 146 -12.97 -4.75 5.12
C ALA A 146 -14.13 -5.73 5.40
N LYS A 147 -14.64 -5.78 6.63
CA LYS A 147 -15.83 -6.58 6.98
C LYS A 147 -17.07 -6.11 6.21
N LYS A 148 -17.34 -4.80 6.22
CA LYS A 148 -18.48 -4.21 5.49
C LYS A 148 -18.38 -4.46 3.99
N ASP A 149 -17.20 -4.28 3.42
CA ASP A 149 -16.98 -4.46 1.99
C ASP A 149 -17.09 -5.95 1.59
N SER A 150 -16.58 -6.86 2.43
CA SER A 150 -16.76 -8.31 2.25
C SER A 150 -18.23 -8.71 2.28
N GLU A 151 -19.01 -8.18 3.23
CA GLU A 151 -20.46 -8.42 3.31
C GLU A 151 -21.20 -7.92 2.06
N ALA A 152 -20.81 -6.75 1.53
CA ALA A 152 -21.39 -6.21 0.31
C ALA A 152 -21.11 -7.11 -0.91
N VAL A 153 -19.88 -7.63 -1.02
CA VAL A 153 -19.51 -8.60 -2.06
C VAL A 153 -20.27 -9.91 -1.90
N ALA A 154 -20.36 -10.45 -0.68
CA ALA A 154 -21.09 -11.68 -0.42
C ALA A 154 -22.57 -11.58 -0.82
N LYS A 155 -23.22 -10.46 -0.49
CA LYS A 155 -24.60 -10.16 -0.93
C LYS A 155 -24.72 -10.11 -2.45
N ALA A 156 -23.79 -9.43 -3.12
CA ALA A 156 -23.79 -9.34 -4.57
C ALA A 156 -23.63 -10.71 -5.25
N VAL A 157 -22.78 -11.59 -4.70
CA VAL A 157 -22.63 -12.98 -5.17
C VAL A 157 -23.90 -13.79 -4.91
N GLU A 158 -24.53 -13.63 -3.74
CA GLU A 158 -25.77 -14.32 -3.39
C GLU A 158 -26.93 -13.91 -4.31
N GLU A 159 -27.04 -12.63 -4.67
CA GLU A 159 -28.03 -12.13 -5.64
C GLU A 159 -27.84 -12.77 -7.02
N ILE A 160 -26.59 -12.88 -7.49
CA ILE A 160 -26.28 -13.54 -8.76
C ILE A 160 -26.64 -15.03 -8.69
N ALA A 161 -26.27 -15.71 -7.60
CA ALA A 161 -26.59 -17.12 -7.39
C ALA A 161 -28.11 -17.36 -7.38
N LYS A 162 -28.89 -16.49 -6.73
CA LYS A 162 -30.36 -16.58 -6.72
C LYS A 162 -30.97 -16.34 -8.10
N ARG A 163 -30.46 -15.35 -8.85
CA ARG A 163 -30.96 -15.02 -10.20
C ARG A 163 -30.69 -16.14 -11.20
N THR A 164 -29.52 -16.76 -11.12
CA THR A 164 -29.03 -17.75 -12.10
C THR A 164 -29.24 -19.20 -11.67
N SER A 165 -29.51 -19.43 -10.38
CA SER A 165 -29.44 -20.75 -9.73
C SER A 165 -28.06 -21.42 -9.83
N TYR A 166 -27.00 -20.66 -10.12
CA TYR A 166 -25.65 -21.19 -10.24
C TYR A 166 -25.00 -21.45 -8.86
N PRO A 167 -24.20 -22.53 -8.72
CA PRO A 167 -23.50 -22.83 -7.48
C PRO A 167 -22.37 -21.83 -7.16
N LEU A 168 -21.73 -21.24 -8.18
CA LEU A 168 -20.69 -20.21 -8.07
C LEU A 168 -19.53 -20.60 -7.13
N ASP A 169 -19.04 -21.83 -7.24
CA ASP A 169 -18.04 -22.41 -6.35
C ASP A 169 -16.75 -21.57 -6.24
N ASP A 170 -16.31 -20.94 -7.32
CA ASP A 170 -15.12 -20.10 -7.32
C ASP A 170 -15.31 -18.79 -6.53
N PHE A 171 -16.49 -18.18 -6.62
CA PHE A 171 -16.83 -17.03 -5.78
C PHE A 171 -16.91 -17.43 -4.31
N ARG A 172 -17.52 -18.59 -3.99
CA ARG A 172 -17.59 -19.12 -2.62
C ARG A 172 -16.21 -19.37 -2.03
N LYS A 173 -15.31 -20.01 -2.77
CA LYS A 173 -13.90 -20.21 -2.35
C LYS A 173 -13.21 -18.87 -2.11
N GLY A 174 -13.44 -17.88 -2.96
CA GLY A 174 -12.84 -16.56 -2.78
C GLY A 174 -13.38 -15.80 -1.57
N LEU A 175 -14.69 -15.87 -1.30
CA LEU A 175 -15.29 -15.33 -0.07
C LEU A 175 -14.73 -16.01 1.19
N GLN A 176 -14.56 -17.33 1.17
CA GLN A 176 -13.92 -18.06 2.27
C GLN A 176 -12.47 -17.62 2.52
N ARG A 177 -11.72 -17.32 1.45
CA ARG A 177 -10.36 -16.76 1.56
C ARG A 177 -10.37 -15.38 2.20
N ILE A 178 -11.30 -14.51 1.79
CA ILE A 178 -11.48 -13.18 2.38
C ILE A 178 -11.82 -13.32 3.87
N ASP A 179 -12.78 -14.17 4.24
CA ASP A 179 -13.16 -14.41 5.64
C ASP A 179 -12.00 -14.93 6.49
N SER A 180 -11.22 -15.88 5.94
CA SER A 180 -10.01 -16.37 6.63
C SER A 180 -8.98 -15.27 6.82
N SER A 181 -8.83 -14.38 5.85
CA SER A 181 -7.90 -13.24 5.91
C SER A 181 -8.34 -12.21 6.95
N ILE A 182 -9.64 -11.87 7.00
CA ILE A 182 -10.25 -11.01 8.02
C ILE A 182 -10.01 -11.58 9.42
N ARG A 183 -10.19 -12.90 9.61
CA ARG A 183 -9.94 -13.56 10.91
C ARG A 183 -8.47 -13.44 11.34
N LYS A 184 -7.53 -13.75 10.43
CA LYS A 184 -6.09 -13.61 10.70
C LYS A 184 -5.72 -12.18 11.09
N ALA A 185 -6.23 -11.19 10.35
CA ALA A 185 -6.02 -9.78 10.64
C ALA A 185 -6.60 -9.37 12.00
N SER A 186 -7.77 -9.90 12.36
CA SER A 186 -8.40 -9.66 13.67
C SER A 186 -7.61 -10.28 14.82
N GLU A 187 -7.08 -11.49 14.64
CA GLU A 187 -6.24 -12.19 15.63
C GLU A 187 -4.90 -11.45 15.83
N ALA A 188 -4.27 -11.03 14.73
CA ALA A 188 -3.06 -10.22 14.79
C ALA A 188 -3.29 -8.89 15.51
N GLY A 189 -4.45 -8.24 15.30
CA GLY A 189 -4.78 -6.94 15.88
C GLY A 189 -4.81 -6.90 17.41
N ALA A 190 -4.85 -8.05 18.08
CA ALA A 190 -4.81 -8.14 19.55
C ALA A 190 -3.40 -7.87 20.12
N PHE A 191 -2.33 -8.24 19.39
CA PHE A 191 -0.96 -8.23 19.93
C PHE A 191 0.11 -7.71 18.95
N ASP A 192 -0.19 -7.65 17.65
CA ASP A 192 0.72 -7.24 16.57
C ASP A 192 -0.01 -6.31 15.59
N SER A 193 -0.16 -5.04 16.02
CA SER A 193 -0.86 -3.99 15.28
C SER A 193 -0.29 -3.70 13.89
N VAL A 194 1.03 -3.82 13.71
CA VAL A 194 1.70 -3.59 12.42
C VAL A 194 1.36 -4.70 11.46
N ARG A 195 1.48 -5.96 11.89
CA ARG A 195 1.09 -7.11 11.06
C ARG A 195 -0.41 -7.11 10.77
N ALA A 196 -1.24 -6.72 11.73
CA ALA A 196 -2.66 -6.58 11.53
C ALA A 196 -2.97 -5.58 10.41
N LYS A 197 -2.33 -4.40 10.44
CA LYS A 197 -2.49 -3.39 9.38
C LYS A 197 -2.09 -3.94 8.00
N GLU A 198 -0.95 -4.60 7.90
CA GLU A 198 -0.49 -5.22 6.64
C GLU A 198 -1.50 -6.27 6.13
N GLN A 199 -1.96 -7.17 7.01
CA GLN A 199 -2.94 -8.20 6.65
C GLN A 199 -4.29 -7.62 6.24
N VAL A 200 -4.73 -6.52 6.87
CA VAL A 200 -5.95 -5.84 6.44
C VAL A 200 -5.78 -5.23 5.05
N GLN A 201 -4.63 -4.63 4.73
CA GLN A 201 -4.37 -4.08 3.40
C GLN A 201 -4.40 -5.18 2.33
N GLU A 202 -3.76 -6.32 2.59
CA GLU A 202 -3.84 -7.51 1.71
C GLU A 202 -5.29 -7.98 1.53
N THR A 203 -6.06 -8.00 2.62
CA THR A 203 -7.49 -8.37 2.60
C THR A 203 -8.32 -7.41 1.75
N GLN A 204 -8.04 -6.11 1.83
CA GLN A 204 -8.73 -5.09 1.01
C GLN A 204 -8.44 -5.28 -0.48
N THR A 205 -7.22 -5.66 -0.86
CA THR A 205 -6.90 -6.01 -2.24
C THR A 205 -7.70 -7.23 -2.71
N LEU A 206 -7.81 -8.28 -1.89
CA LEU A 206 -8.63 -9.45 -2.22
C LEU A 206 -10.12 -9.11 -2.39
N ILE A 207 -10.64 -8.22 -1.54
CA ILE A 207 -12.02 -7.73 -1.63
C ILE A 207 -12.22 -6.94 -2.92
N ALA A 208 -11.32 -6.01 -3.24
CA ALA A 208 -11.40 -5.20 -4.45
C ALA A 208 -11.38 -6.06 -5.72
N ASP A 209 -10.49 -7.05 -5.79
CA ASP A 209 -10.44 -8.01 -6.89
C ASP A 209 -11.77 -8.78 -7.01
N MET A 210 -12.34 -9.20 -5.88
CA MET A 210 -13.63 -9.89 -5.87
C MET A 210 -14.79 -8.98 -6.28
N GLN A 211 -14.79 -7.71 -5.90
CA GLN A 211 -15.77 -6.71 -6.33
C GLN A 211 -15.76 -6.55 -7.86
N VAL A 212 -14.57 -6.43 -8.45
CA VAL A 212 -14.40 -6.33 -9.91
C VAL A 212 -14.91 -7.61 -10.57
N ARG A 213 -14.46 -8.79 -10.11
CA ARG A 213 -14.91 -10.08 -10.66
C ARG A 213 -16.43 -10.25 -10.57
N THR A 214 -17.04 -9.87 -9.45
CA THR A 214 -18.49 -9.98 -9.25
C THR A 214 -19.25 -9.06 -10.21
N THR A 215 -18.73 -7.84 -10.41
CA THR A 215 -19.33 -6.86 -11.32
C THR A 215 -19.25 -7.33 -12.77
N ASP A 216 -18.10 -7.83 -13.20
CA ASP A 216 -17.91 -8.32 -14.57
C ASP A 216 -18.68 -9.61 -14.81
N PHE A 217 -18.72 -10.51 -13.82
CA PHE A 217 -19.52 -11.73 -13.92
C PHE A 217 -21.02 -11.41 -14.05
N ARG A 218 -21.53 -10.42 -13.31
CA ARG A 218 -22.93 -9.97 -13.45
C ARG A 218 -23.24 -9.52 -14.89
N LYS A 219 -22.35 -8.72 -15.50
CA LYS A 219 -22.50 -8.30 -16.91
C LYS A 219 -22.46 -9.51 -17.84
N ASN A 220 -21.58 -10.47 -17.57
CA ASN A 220 -21.47 -11.68 -18.38
C ASN A 220 -22.73 -12.55 -18.29
N VAL A 221 -23.37 -12.65 -17.13
CA VAL A 221 -24.67 -13.35 -17.00
C VAL A 221 -25.71 -12.72 -17.92
N GLU A 222 -25.81 -11.40 -17.96
CA GLU A 222 -26.75 -10.68 -18.83
C GLU A 222 -26.42 -10.88 -20.32
N LEU A 223 -25.14 -10.79 -20.67
CA LEU A 223 -24.69 -11.02 -22.05
C LEU A 223 -24.93 -12.46 -22.52
N LEU A 224 -24.74 -13.45 -21.65
CA LEU A 224 -24.99 -14.86 -21.98
C LEU A 224 -26.48 -15.11 -22.22
N ASP A 225 -27.35 -14.53 -21.38
CA ASP A 225 -28.80 -14.67 -21.51
C ASP A 225 -29.31 -14.08 -22.84
N ASP A 226 -28.88 -12.86 -23.17
CA ASP A 226 -29.18 -12.21 -24.46
C ASP A 226 -28.65 -13.04 -25.65
N MET A 227 -27.42 -13.55 -25.51
CA MET A 227 -26.78 -14.35 -26.54
C MET A 227 -27.51 -15.68 -26.77
N LYS A 228 -27.91 -16.38 -25.71
CA LYS A 228 -28.70 -17.63 -25.79
C LYS A 228 -30.01 -17.38 -26.52
N HIS A 229 -30.77 -16.36 -26.12
CA HIS A 229 -32.04 -16.03 -26.76
C HIS A 229 -31.91 -15.72 -28.26
N ARG A 230 -30.85 -15.02 -28.67
CA ARG A 230 -30.59 -14.75 -30.09
C ARG A 230 -30.23 -16.03 -30.85
N ILE A 231 -29.28 -16.81 -30.32
CA ILE A 231 -28.78 -18.01 -30.99
C ILE A 231 -29.88 -19.06 -31.09
N ASP A 232 -30.65 -19.31 -30.03
CA ASP A 232 -31.74 -20.29 -30.05
C ASP A 232 -32.77 -19.97 -31.15
N ARG A 233 -33.07 -18.67 -31.34
CA ARG A 233 -33.96 -18.21 -32.40
C ARG A 233 -33.38 -18.48 -33.79
N GLU A 234 -32.12 -18.12 -34.01
CA GLU A 234 -31.45 -18.30 -35.31
C GLU A 234 -31.25 -19.79 -35.63
N ALA A 235 -30.77 -20.58 -34.66
CA ALA A 235 -30.59 -22.02 -34.80
C ALA A 235 -31.91 -22.74 -35.08
N ALA A 236 -33.01 -22.37 -34.41
CA ALA A 236 -34.33 -22.94 -34.68
C ALA A 236 -34.82 -22.64 -36.10
N LEU A 237 -34.62 -21.41 -36.59
CA LEU A 237 -34.97 -21.03 -37.96
C LEU A 237 -34.14 -21.81 -39.00
N LEU A 238 -32.83 -21.91 -38.78
CA LEU A 238 -31.94 -22.66 -39.67
C LEU A 238 -32.27 -24.16 -39.67
N LYS A 239 -32.52 -24.74 -38.50
CA LYS A 239 -32.92 -26.15 -38.35
C LYS A 239 -34.22 -26.44 -39.09
N ALA A 240 -35.25 -25.63 -38.88
CA ALA A 240 -36.53 -25.79 -39.59
C ALA A 240 -36.39 -25.68 -41.11
N ARG A 241 -35.47 -24.83 -41.59
CA ARG A 241 -35.17 -24.67 -43.02
C ARG A 241 -34.43 -25.88 -43.59
N ILE A 242 -33.45 -26.42 -42.86
CA ILE A 242 -32.72 -27.65 -43.24
C ILE A 242 -33.66 -28.84 -43.28
N GLU A 243 -34.55 -29.00 -42.30
CA GLU A 243 -35.48 -30.13 -42.21
C GLU A 243 -36.56 -30.10 -43.30
N LYS A 244 -36.94 -28.92 -43.80
CA LYS A 244 -37.93 -28.76 -44.87
C LYS A 244 -37.38 -29.07 -46.27
N ASP A 245 -36.06 -29.01 -46.47
CA ASP A 245 -35.39 -29.25 -47.74
C ASP A 245 -34.57 -30.53 -47.68
N LEU A 246 -35.04 -31.58 -48.38
CA LEU A 246 -34.38 -32.89 -48.43
C LEU A 246 -32.91 -32.79 -48.85
N SER A 247 -32.58 -31.90 -49.79
CA SER A 247 -31.20 -31.72 -50.27
C SER A 247 -30.26 -31.13 -49.22
N LEU A 248 -30.78 -30.28 -48.33
CA LEU A 248 -30.02 -29.69 -47.23
C LEU A 248 -29.93 -30.66 -46.04
N SER A 249 -30.98 -31.44 -45.78
CA SER A 249 -31.00 -32.45 -44.72
C SER A 249 -29.97 -33.57 -44.90
N GLU A 250 -29.62 -33.89 -46.15
CA GLU A 250 -28.56 -34.86 -46.47
C GLU A 250 -27.15 -34.32 -46.17
N ASN A 251 -27.00 -32.99 -46.04
CA ASN A 251 -25.75 -32.35 -45.67
C ASN A 251 -25.52 -32.42 -44.15
N ARG A 252 -24.87 -33.50 -43.73
CA ARG A 252 -24.49 -33.76 -42.33
C ARG A 252 -23.67 -32.62 -41.69
N GLY A 253 -22.97 -31.80 -42.47
CA GLY A 253 -22.18 -30.66 -41.97
C GLY A 253 -23.04 -29.55 -41.35
N LEU A 254 -24.23 -29.29 -41.91
CA LEU A 254 -25.11 -28.20 -41.42
C LEU A 254 -25.68 -28.50 -40.03
N LEU A 255 -26.16 -29.72 -39.83
CA LEU A 255 -26.65 -30.16 -38.51
C LEU A 255 -25.50 -30.31 -37.50
N ALA A 256 -24.30 -30.67 -37.95
CA ALA A 256 -23.12 -30.73 -37.09
C ALA A 256 -22.72 -29.34 -36.59
N ASN A 257 -22.76 -28.30 -37.43
CA ASN A 257 -22.49 -26.92 -37.03
C ASN A 257 -23.49 -26.42 -35.97
N LEU A 258 -24.78 -26.67 -36.16
CA LEU A 258 -25.81 -26.30 -35.17
C LEU A 258 -25.59 -27.02 -33.84
N LYS A 259 -25.26 -28.33 -33.88
CA LYS A 259 -24.92 -29.10 -32.67
C LYS A 259 -23.65 -28.57 -31.99
N GLN A 260 -22.65 -28.12 -32.76
CA GLN A 260 -21.45 -27.53 -32.20
C GLN A 260 -21.76 -26.21 -31.48
N VAL A 261 -22.65 -25.38 -32.02
CA VAL A 261 -23.12 -24.16 -31.36
C VAL A 261 -23.81 -24.48 -30.03
N GLU A 262 -24.70 -25.48 -29.99
CA GLU A 262 -25.35 -25.94 -28.75
C GLU A 262 -24.34 -26.37 -27.69
N LEU A 263 -23.31 -27.14 -28.10
CA LEU A 263 -22.23 -27.58 -27.19
C LEU A 263 -21.42 -26.40 -26.66
N MET A 264 -21.08 -25.43 -27.52
CA MET A 264 -20.34 -24.24 -27.09
C MET A 264 -21.14 -23.43 -26.06
N ILE A 265 -22.45 -23.26 -26.24
CA ILE A 265 -23.30 -22.59 -25.25
C ILE A 265 -23.33 -23.36 -23.93
N ALA A 266 -23.49 -24.69 -23.99
CA ALA A 266 -23.51 -25.54 -22.80
C ALA A 266 -22.20 -25.46 -22.02
N ASP A 267 -21.05 -25.47 -22.70
CA ASP A 267 -19.72 -25.32 -22.09
C ASP A 267 -19.58 -23.95 -21.40
N LEU A 268 -20.01 -22.86 -22.06
CA LEU A 268 -19.99 -21.51 -21.48
C LEU A 268 -20.89 -21.42 -20.24
N GLU A 269 -22.07 -22.04 -20.28
CA GLU A 269 -22.99 -22.09 -19.14
C GLU A 269 -22.41 -22.92 -18.00
N GLU A 270 -21.73 -24.03 -18.28
CA GLU A 270 -21.06 -24.84 -17.25
C GLU A 270 -19.92 -24.05 -16.58
N MET A 271 -19.08 -23.35 -17.35
CA MET A 271 -18.01 -22.49 -16.82
C MET A 271 -18.58 -21.35 -15.98
N MET A 272 -19.62 -20.67 -16.49
CA MET A 272 -20.32 -19.62 -15.75
C MET A 272 -20.96 -20.17 -14.48
N SER A 273 -21.54 -21.38 -14.50
CA SER A 273 -22.16 -21.99 -13.31
C SER A 273 -21.18 -22.18 -12.16
N ARG A 274 -19.91 -22.46 -12.48
CA ARG A 274 -18.81 -22.58 -11.52
C ARG A 274 -18.30 -21.22 -11.01
N GLY A 275 -18.66 -20.12 -11.66
CA GLY A 275 -18.17 -18.78 -11.35
C GLY A 275 -16.85 -18.42 -12.04
N GLU A 276 -16.51 -19.14 -13.12
CA GLU A 276 -15.29 -18.88 -13.87
C GLU A 276 -15.40 -17.59 -14.70
N THR A 277 -14.27 -16.93 -14.93
CA THR A 277 -14.22 -15.75 -15.81
C THR A 277 -14.18 -16.21 -17.27
N VAL A 278 -15.28 -15.97 -17.98
CA VAL A 278 -15.43 -16.38 -19.39
C VAL A 278 -15.35 -15.16 -20.32
N ASN A 279 -14.65 -15.31 -21.44
CA ASN A 279 -14.63 -14.29 -22.50
C ASN A 279 -15.81 -14.51 -23.48
N LEU A 280 -17.00 -14.09 -23.07
CA LEU A 280 -18.22 -14.25 -23.86
C LEU A 280 -18.17 -13.56 -25.21
N ARG A 281 -17.38 -12.49 -25.37
CA ARG A 281 -17.27 -11.79 -26.66
C ARG A 281 -16.55 -12.64 -27.70
N ALA A 282 -15.46 -13.30 -27.31
CA ALA A 282 -14.75 -14.20 -28.20
C ALA A 282 -15.64 -15.39 -28.59
N ALA A 283 -16.31 -15.99 -27.61
CA ALA A 283 -17.22 -17.10 -27.87
C ALA A 283 -18.40 -16.70 -28.77
N ALA A 284 -18.94 -15.49 -28.59
CA ALA A 284 -20.00 -14.95 -29.45
C ALA A 284 -19.57 -14.82 -30.91
N VAL A 285 -18.31 -14.44 -31.18
CA VAL A 285 -17.77 -14.33 -32.54
C VAL A 285 -17.65 -15.70 -33.20
N ASP A 286 -17.15 -16.69 -32.46
CA ASP A 286 -17.00 -18.06 -33.00
C ASP A 286 -18.37 -18.70 -33.27
N ILE A 287 -19.35 -18.48 -32.39
CA ILE A 287 -20.72 -18.96 -32.61
C ILE A 287 -21.38 -18.25 -33.80
N ASP A 288 -21.28 -16.93 -33.90
CA ASP A 288 -21.84 -16.14 -35.01
C ASP A 288 -21.23 -16.57 -36.36
N ARG A 289 -19.94 -16.89 -36.38
CA ARG A 289 -19.27 -17.44 -37.56
C ARG A 289 -19.89 -18.77 -38.00
N LEU A 290 -20.10 -19.72 -37.07
CA LEU A 290 -20.71 -21.01 -37.39
C LEU A 290 -22.14 -20.85 -37.92
N LEU A 291 -22.93 -19.94 -37.34
CA LEU A 291 -24.29 -19.64 -37.80
C LEU A 291 -24.31 -18.98 -39.19
N LYS A 292 -23.40 -18.04 -39.44
CA LYS A 292 -23.25 -17.41 -40.77
C LYS A 292 -22.78 -18.39 -41.83
N ASP A 293 -21.76 -19.21 -41.55
CA ASP A 293 -21.29 -20.24 -42.47
C ASP A 293 -22.43 -21.20 -42.84
N THR A 294 -23.23 -21.59 -41.86
CA THR A 294 -24.43 -22.43 -42.07
C THR A 294 -25.48 -21.71 -42.94
N THR A 295 -25.71 -20.42 -42.71
CA THR A 295 -26.63 -19.59 -43.50
C THR A 295 -26.16 -19.46 -44.95
N TYR A 296 -24.87 -19.16 -45.17
CA TYR A 296 -24.30 -19.02 -46.52
C TYR A 296 -24.40 -20.30 -47.33
N ILE A 297 -24.14 -21.46 -46.71
CA ILE A 297 -24.29 -22.76 -47.38
C ILE A 297 -25.76 -23.01 -47.78
N ILE A 298 -26.72 -22.64 -46.93
CA ILE A 298 -28.16 -22.77 -47.21
C ILE A 298 -28.60 -21.83 -48.34
N GLU A 299 -28.06 -20.61 -48.39
CA GLU A 299 -28.41 -19.62 -49.41
C GLU A 299 -27.69 -19.84 -50.75
N GLY A 300 -26.75 -20.79 -50.82
CA GLY A 300 -26.03 -21.12 -52.05
C GLY A 300 -25.08 -20.02 -52.53
N VAL A 301 -24.74 -19.06 -51.65
CA VAL A 301 -23.81 -17.97 -51.96
C VAL A 301 -22.39 -18.53 -51.94
N ARG A 302 -21.87 -18.90 -53.12
CA ARG A 302 -20.45 -19.25 -53.30
C ARG A 302 -19.60 -17.99 -53.35
N TYR A 303 -18.55 -17.92 -52.53
CA TYR A 303 -17.38 -17.07 -52.76
C TYR A 303 -16.52 -17.64 -53.89
#